data_AF-A0AAW5ZQX6-F1
#
_entry.id   AF-A0AAW5ZQX6-F1
#
_cell.length_a   1.000
_cell.length_b   1.000
_cell.length_c   1.000
_cell.angle_alpha   90.00
_cell.angle_beta   90.00
_cell.angle_gamma   90.00
#
_symmetry.space_group_name_H-M   'P 1'
#
loop_
_entity.id
_entity.type
_entity.pdbx_description
1 polymer ?
#
loop_
_entity_poly.entity_id
_entity_poly.type
_entity_poly.pdbx_seq_one_letter_code
_entity_poly.pdbx_strand_id
1 'polypeptide(L)'
;MSSYRIAMIPGDGIGKDAVPEGLRAPDAAARRFGFALRCDHVGFTNCDTHARHGKLRPDARLDPRRGYGALFFGAVGWPDTGTADLGRAIAEALA
;
A
#
# COMPACT_ATOMS: atom_id res chain seq x y z
N MET A 1 16.83 18.41 -4.88
CA MET A 1 15.54 17.97 -5.47
C MET A 1 14.86 17.07 -4.44
N SER A 2 13.64 17.41 -4.01
CA SER A 2 12.93 16.62 -2.99
C SER A 2 12.51 15.27 -3.57
N SER A 3 12.67 14.20 -2.79
CA SER A 3 12.28 12.85 -3.18
C SER A 3 11.30 12.27 -2.18
N TYR A 4 10.15 11.82 -2.66
CA TYR A 4 9.11 11.17 -1.88
C TYR A 4 9.04 9.69 -2.23
N ARG A 5 9.01 8.84 -1.21
CA ARG A 5 8.86 7.40 -1.37
C ARG A 5 7.52 6.99 -0.78
N ILE A 6 6.70 6.32 -1.58
CA ILE A 6 5.37 5.85 -1.18
C ILE A 6 5.30 4.33 -1.28
N ALA A 7 4.67 3.71 -0.28
CA ALA A 7 4.31 2.31 -0.36
C ALA A 7 2.95 2.19 -1.05
N MET A 8 2.92 1.48 -2.17
CA MET A 8 1.71 1.22 -2.95
C MET A 8 1.11 -0.11 -2.49
N ILE A 9 -0.13 -0.07 -2.00
CA ILE A 9 -0.87 -1.24 -1.49
C ILE A 9 -2.21 -1.31 -2.22
N PRO A 10 -2.32 -2.09 -3.31
CA PRO A 10 -3.58 -2.21 -4.05
C PRO A 10 -4.72 -2.84 -3.25
N GLY A 11 -4.40 -3.85 -2.42
CA GLY A 11 -5.38 -4.60 -1.66
C GLY A 11 -6.18 -5.59 -2.53
N ASP A 12 -7.49 -5.58 -2.38
CA ASP A 12 -8.48 -6.48 -2.97
C ASP A 12 -9.40 -5.78 -3.97
N GLY A 13 -10.09 -6.60 -4.79
CA GLY A 13 -11.12 -6.15 -5.72
C GLY A 13 -10.67 -4.96 -6.57
N ILE A 14 -11.49 -3.91 -6.60
CA ILE A 14 -11.24 -2.69 -7.38
C ILE A 14 -9.90 -2.01 -7.08
N GLY A 15 -9.32 -2.25 -5.90
CA GLY A 15 -8.03 -1.67 -5.52
C GLY A 15 -6.90 -2.17 -6.43
N LYS A 16 -7.01 -3.40 -6.95
CA LYS A 16 -6.02 -3.99 -7.89
C LYS A 16 -5.95 -3.24 -9.22
N ASP A 17 -7.06 -2.64 -9.66
CA ASP A 17 -7.14 -1.86 -10.90
C ASP A 17 -6.94 -0.36 -10.65
N ALA A 18 -7.61 0.17 -9.61
CA ALA A 18 -7.66 1.60 -9.35
C ALA A 18 -6.32 2.16 -8.85
N VAL A 19 -5.54 1.39 -8.09
CA VAL A 19 -4.29 1.88 -7.50
C VAL A 19 -3.19 2.11 -8.55
N PRO A 20 -2.87 1.16 -9.44
CA PRO A 20 -1.90 1.41 -10.51
C PRO A 20 -2.28 2.59 -11.40
N GLU A 21 -3.58 2.71 -11.74
CA GLU A 21 -4.08 3.81 -12.58
C GLU A 21 -4.06 5.16 -11.84
N GLY A 22 -4.41 5.14 -10.55
CA GLY A 22 -4.42 6.32 -9.69
C GLY A 22 -3.04 6.98 -9.53
N LEU A 23 -1.95 6.24 -9.74
CA LEU A 23 -0.58 6.80 -9.69
C LEU A 23 -0.27 7.77 -10.84
N ARG A 24 -1.04 7.78 -11.92
CA ARG A 24 -0.81 8.71 -13.04
C ARG A 24 -0.94 10.17 -12.64
N ALA A 25 -1.85 10.49 -11.71
CA ALA A 25 -2.04 11.84 -11.21
C ALA A 25 -0.83 12.36 -10.38
N PRO A 26 -0.35 11.66 -9.34
CA PRO A 26 0.83 12.10 -8.59
C PRO A 26 2.12 12.03 -9.40
N ASP A 27 2.25 11.10 -10.36
CA ASP A 27 3.38 11.08 -11.32
C ASP A 27 3.36 12.33 -12.24
N ALA A 28 2.20 12.72 -12.77
CA ALA A 28 2.06 13.96 -13.53
C ALA A 28 2.40 15.20 -12.68
N ALA A 29 1.98 15.21 -11.41
CA ALA A 29 2.34 16.28 -10.47
C ALA A 29 3.86 16.32 -10.21
N ALA A 30 4.51 15.18 -10.01
CA ALA A 30 5.95 15.08 -9.81
C ALA A 30 6.73 15.72 -10.97
N ARG A 31 6.32 15.41 -12.22
CA ARG A 31 6.90 15.99 -13.44
C ARG A 31 6.64 17.50 -13.54
N ARG A 32 5.42 17.95 -13.22
CA ARG A 32 5.03 19.36 -13.32
C ARG A 32 5.75 20.25 -12.31
N PHE A 33 5.93 19.77 -11.08
CA PHE A 33 6.44 20.57 -9.96
C PHE A 33 7.90 20.27 -9.60
N GLY A 34 8.57 19.35 -10.31
CA GLY A 34 10.02 19.14 -10.19
C GLY A 34 10.45 18.38 -8.93
N PHE A 35 9.69 17.38 -8.49
CA PHE A 35 10.08 16.47 -7.41
C PHE A 35 10.14 15.02 -7.90
N ALA A 36 10.89 14.18 -7.19
CA ALA A 36 10.94 12.74 -7.47
C ALA A 36 9.87 12.00 -6.67
N LEU A 37 9.16 11.08 -7.32
CA LEU A 37 8.21 10.18 -6.68
C LEU A 37 8.65 8.75 -6.95
N ARG A 38 8.86 7.98 -5.87
CA ARG A 38 9.17 6.55 -5.94
C ARG A 38 8.04 5.74 -5.31
N CYS A 39 7.41 4.90 -6.11
CA CYS A 39 6.34 4.01 -5.66
C CYS A 39 6.90 2.59 -5.58
N ASP A 40 6.90 2.00 -4.39
CA ASP A 40 7.26 0.59 -4.24
C ASP A 40 5.99 -0.24 -3.97
N HIS A 41 5.80 -1.31 -4.75
CA HIS A 41 4.70 -2.24 -4.52
C HIS A 41 4.92 -3.01 -3.21
N VAL A 42 3.90 -3.03 -2.37
CA VAL A 42 3.87 -3.77 -1.11
C VAL A 42 2.80 -4.86 -1.23
N GLY A 43 3.23 -6.11 -1.22
CA GLY A 43 2.40 -7.27 -1.61
C GLY A 43 1.57 -7.91 -0.49
N PHE A 44 1.31 -7.20 0.61
CA PHE A 44 0.48 -7.69 1.71
C PHE A 44 -0.66 -6.71 2.00
N THR A 45 -1.55 -7.06 2.93
CA THR A 45 -2.84 -6.37 3.19
C THR A 45 -3.84 -6.62 2.07
N ASN A 46 -4.15 -7.91 1.86
CA ASN A 46 -5.19 -8.40 0.95
C ASN A 46 -5.74 -9.75 1.47
N CYS A 47 -6.88 -10.18 0.96
CA CYS A 47 -7.53 -11.43 1.36
C CYS A 47 -6.67 -12.67 1.09
N ASP A 48 -5.84 -12.67 0.04
CA ASP A 48 -4.90 -13.76 -0.24
C ASP A 48 -3.87 -13.95 0.89
N THR A 49 -3.40 -12.84 1.46
CA THR A 49 -2.49 -12.83 2.62
C THR A 49 -3.20 -13.34 3.86
N HIS A 50 -4.44 -12.89 4.09
CA HIS A 50 -5.26 -13.37 5.20
C HIS A 50 -5.54 -14.88 5.10
N ALA A 51 -5.89 -15.38 3.91
CA ALA A 51 -6.11 -16.80 3.68
C ALA A 51 -4.87 -17.66 3.97
N ARG A 52 -3.67 -17.14 3.70
CA ARG A 52 -2.40 -17.86 3.91
C ARG A 52 -1.88 -17.78 5.34
N HIS A 53 -2.09 -16.66 6.04
CA HIS A 53 -1.43 -16.37 7.31
C HIS A 53 -2.39 -16.16 8.49
N GLY A 54 -3.70 -16.17 8.24
CA GLY A 54 -4.74 -15.83 9.23
C GLY A 54 -4.73 -14.36 9.64
N LYS A 55 -3.99 -13.51 8.92
CA LYS A 55 -3.79 -12.07 9.18
C LYS A 55 -3.58 -11.34 7.86
N LEU A 56 -4.06 -10.11 7.75
CA LEU A 56 -3.83 -9.25 6.59
C LEU A 56 -2.35 -8.88 6.38
N ARG A 57 -1.52 -9.07 7.41
CA ARG A 57 -0.08 -8.86 7.35
C ARG A 57 0.66 -10.09 7.88
N PRO A 58 1.72 -10.57 7.20
CA PRO A 58 2.65 -11.53 7.79
C PRO A 58 3.39 -10.90 8.98
N ASP A 59 3.79 -11.71 9.97
CA ASP A 59 4.55 -11.22 11.13
C ASP A 59 5.94 -10.64 10.76
N ALA A 60 6.39 -10.87 9.53
CA ALA A 60 7.55 -10.18 8.97
C ALA A 60 7.25 -8.68 8.79
N ARG A 61 7.91 -7.84 9.61
CA ARG A 61 7.80 -6.39 9.51
C ARG A 61 8.24 -5.92 8.11
N LEU A 62 7.57 -4.91 7.57
CA LEU A 62 8.14 -4.13 6.46
C LEU A 62 9.51 -3.65 6.91
N ASP A 63 10.52 -3.80 6.05
CA ASP A 63 11.84 -3.28 6.35
C ASP A 63 11.74 -1.80 6.72
N PRO A 64 12.00 -1.41 7.99
CA PRO A 64 11.84 -0.03 8.44
C PRO A 64 12.84 0.91 7.75
N ARG A 65 13.90 0.36 7.11
CA ARG A 65 14.82 1.13 6.26
C ARG A 65 14.19 1.56 4.94
N ARG A 66 12.96 1.14 4.64
CA ARG A 66 12.27 1.57 3.42
C ARG A 66 11.94 3.06 3.44
N GLY A 67 11.73 3.68 4.60
CA GLY A 67 11.62 5.13 4.72
C GLY A 67 10.47 5.73 3.90
N TYR A 68 9.30 5.09 3.93
CA TYR A 68 8.12 5.60 3.24
C TYR A 68 7.57 6.83 3.98
N GLY A 69 7.28 7.90 3.23
CA GLY A 69 6.65 9.10 3.76
C GLY A 69 5.11 9.06 3.70
N ALA A 70 4.55 8.13 2.93
CA ALA A 70 3.11 7.95 2.78
C ALA A 70 2.76 6.54 2.27
N LEU A 71 1.49 6.15 2.43
CA LEU A 71 0.88 4.99 1.78
C LEU A 71 -0.05 5.45 0.66
N PHE A 72 -0.01 4.75 -0.46
CA PHE A 72 -1.02 4.83 -1.52
C PHE A 72 -1.85 3.56 -1.48
N PHE A 73 -2.94 3.61 -0.73
CA PHE A 73 -3.72 2.46 -0.29
C PHE A 73 -5.03 2.36 -1.07
N GLY A 74 -5.34 1.17 -1.59
CA GLY A 74 -6.56 0.88 -2.32
C GLY A 74 -7.71 0.48 -1.39
N ALA A 75 -8.32 -0.67 -1.68
CA ALA A 75 -9.44 -1.22 -0.93
C ALA A 75 -9.09 -2.61 -0.42
N VAL A 76 -9.54 -2.99 0.78
CA VAL A 76 -9.34 -4.34 1.32
C VAL A 76 -10.66 -4.85 1.86
N GLY A 77 -10.96 -6.11 1.54
CA GLY A 77 -12.15 -6.78 2.02
C GLY A 77 -12.76 -7.74 1.02
N TRP A 78 -13.41 -8.75 1.57
CA TRP A 78 -14.24 -9.71 0.86
C TRP A 78 -15.40 -10.11 1.78
N PRO A 79 -16.61 -10.44 1.27
CA PRO A 79 -17.74 -10.81 2.13
C PRO A 79 -17.41 -11.90 3.15
N ASP A 80 -16.58 -12.87 2.75
CA ASP A 80 -16.22 -14.03 3.56
C ASP A 80 -14.96 -13.83 4.42
N THR A 81 -14.30 -12.67 4.30
CA THR A 81 -13.02 -12.38 5.00
C THR A 81 -13.18 -11.15 5.88
N GLY A 82 -13.08 -11.34 7.21
CA GLY A 82 -13.12 -10.22 8.16
C GLY A 82 -11.95 -9.27 7.98
N THR A 83 -12.16 -7.97 8.25
CA THR A 83 -11.15 -6.90 8.12
C THR A 83 -10.71 -6.33 9.47
N ALA A 84 -10.92 -7.08 10.56
CA ALA A 84 -10.72 -6.60 11.94
C ALA A 84 -9.28 -6.16 12.24
N ASP A 85 -8.28 -6.74 11.58
CA ASP A 85 -6.86 -6.40 11.76
C ASP A 85 -6.33 -5.36 10.74
N LEU A 86 -7.19 -4.84 9.85
CA LEU A 86 -6.79 -3.90 8.80
C LEU A 86 -6.17 -2.62 9.35
N GLY A 87 -6.79 -2.01 10.36
CA GLY A 87 -6.28 -0.76 10.95
C GLY A 87 -4.88 -0.93 11.54
N ARG A 88 -4.61 -2.09 12.15
CA ARG A 88 -3.28 -2.44 12.68
C ARG A 88 -2.28 -2.66 11.55
N ALA A 89 -2.67 -3.38 10.50
CA ALA A 89 -1.82 -3.62 9.33
C ALA A 89 -1.39 -2.31 8.65
N ILE A 90 -2.29 -1.31 8.55
CA ILE A 90 -1.99 0.01 8.00
C ILE A 90 -1.04 0.80 8.91
N ALA A 91 -1.32 0.86 10.21
CA ALA A 91 -0.50 1.60 11.17
C ALA A 91 0.95 1.08 11.20
N GLU A 92 1.12 -0.24 11.17
CA GLU A 92 2.45 -0.86 11.18
C GLU A 92 3.17 -0.81 9.83
N ALA A 93 2.49 -0.41 8.75
CA ALA A 93 3.14 -0.18 7.45
C ALA A 93 3.83 1.19 7.37
N LEU A 94 3.46 2.12 8.25
CA LEU A 94 4.04 3.45 8.37
C LEU A 94 5.13 3.55 9.46
N ALA A 95 5.31 2.51 10.28
CA ALA A 95 6.21 2.48 11.44
C ALA A 95 7.51 1.71 11.18
#